data_AF-R7EYS6-F1
#
_entry.id   AF-R7EYS6-F1
#
_cell.length_a   1.000
_cell.length_b   1.000
_cell.length_c   1.000
_cell.angle_alpha   90.00
_cell.angle_beta   90.00
_cell.angle_gamma   90.00
#
_symmetry.space_group_name_H-M   'P 1'
#
loop_
_entity.id
_entity.type
_entity.pdbx_description
1 polymer ?
#
loop_
_entity_poly.entity_id
_entity_poly.type
_entity_poly.pdbx_seq_one_letter_code
_entity_poly.pdbx_strand_id
1 'polypeptide(L)'
;MKKLLVYLKYLMPLITALSFAAYIFAPSVFFVHNGDVKRRQSFVKLADSTYTTSRDRLDKLANEAEPDVNDRSFAREAIAWVVASRIGIAAALIFGTWTAIFASLGISVPAGSAASLRPKLLLRLVVPNKWFMALTPLFCLPYACLPAFIARLYKKYYLYEVTVGYEGIAPFWLLMILTAVGFGLLFAAAHAERELKMDAYRRYGNKK
;
A
#
# COMPACT_ATOMS: atom_id res chain seq x y z
N MET A 1 29.07 2.42 5.88
CA MET A 1 28.12 2.41 4.75
C MET A 1 27.48 1.05 4.46
N LYS A 2 28.23 -0.06 4.31
CA LYS A 2 27.67 -1.38 3.97
C LYS A 2 26.53 -1.86 4.91
N LYS A 3 26.70 -1.76 6.24
CA LYS A 3 25.64 -2.10 7.21
C LYS A 3 24.37 -1.27 7.04
N LEU A 4 24.53 0.06 6.88
CA LEU A 4 23.41 0.98 6.68
C LEU A 4 22.58 0.60 5.45
N LEU A 5 23.23 0.24 4.35
CA LEU A 5 22.56 -0.23 3.13
C LEU A 5 21.70 -1.47 3.38
N VAL A 6 22.19 -2.41 4.19
CA VAL A 6 21.45 -3.63 4.57
C VAL A 6 20.25 -3.29 5.45
N TYR A 7 20.40 -2.41 6.45
CA TYR A 7 19.25 -1.96 7.27
C TYR A 7 18.22 -1.23 6.41
N LEU A 8 18.65 -0.31 5.54
CA LEU A 8 17.76 0.46 4.68
C LEU A 8 16.92 -0.45 3.78
N LYS A 9 17.50 -1.54 3.25
CA LYS A 9 16.76 -2.56 2.48
C LYS A 9 15.55 -3.14 3.24
N TYR A 10 15.68 -3.38 4.54
CA TYR A 10 14.61 -3.96 5.37
C TYR A 10 13.62 -2.91 5.89
N LEU A 11 14.05 -1.64 5.97
CA LEU A 11 13.20 -0.52 6.39
C LEU A 11 12.40 0.08 5.21
N MET A 12 12.94 0.01 3.99
CA MET A 12 12.35 0.68 2.82
C MET A 12 10.88 0.32 2.55
N PRO A 13 10.43 -0.94 2.66
CA PRO A 13 9.01 -1.26 2.47
C PRO A 13 8.09 -0.49 3.43
N LEU A 14 8.50 -0.33 4.70
CA LEU A 14 7.77 0.46 5.68
C LEU A 14 7.85 1.96 5.35
N ILE A 15 9.03 2.46 5.00
CA ILE A 15 9.21 3.86 4.59
C ILE A 15 8.30 4.18 3.42
N THR A 16 8.25 3.32 2.40
CA THR A 16 7.34 3.49 1.26
C THR A 16 5.88 3.53 1.70
N ALA A 17 5.44 2.59 2.55
CA ALA A 17 4.06 2.56 3.04
C ALA A 17 3.70 3.82 3.84
N LEU A 18 4.61 4.31 4.70
CA LEU A 18 4.44 5.53 5.48
C LEU A 18 4.45 6.78 4.61
N SER A 19 5.36 6.89 3.64
CA SER A 19 5.41 8.01 2.69
C SER A 19 4.16 8.06 1.83
N PHE A 20 3.68 6.91 1.35
CA PHE A 20 2.42 6.84 0.62
C PHE A 20 1.23 7.22 1.51
N ALA A 21 1.16 6.68 2.72
CA ALA A 21 0.12 7.01 3.69
C ALA A 21 0.11 8.51 4.01
N ALA A 22 1.27 9.14 4.22
CA ALA A 22 1.37 10.58 4.44
C ALA A 22 0.90 11.37 3.20
N TYR A 23 1.28 10.94 2.00
CA TYR A 23 0.92 11.61 0.75
C TYR A 23 -0.60 11.65 0.52
N ILE A 24 -1.32 10.56 0.82
CA ILE A 24 -2.78 10.50 0.59
C ILE A 24 -3.61 11.38 1.55
N PHE A 25 -3.03 11.86 2.66
CA PHE A 25 -3.67 12.85 3.53
C PHE A 25 -3.62 14.25 2.95
N ALA A 26 -2.67 14.54 2.06
CA ALA A 26 -2.60 15.84 1.40
C ALA A 26 -3.79 16.02 0.44
N PRO A 27 -4.37 17.23 0.35
CA PRO A 27 -5.43 17.52 -0.60
C PRO A 27 -4.84 17.66 -2.01
N SER A 28 -4.74 16.55 -2.74
CA SER A 28 -4.07 16.51 -4.04
C SER A 28 -4.89 15.92 -5.17
N VAL A 29 -6.15 15.53 -4.97
CA VAL A 29 -7.01 15.00 -6.04
C VAL A 29 -8.22 15.88 -6.30
N PHE A 30 -8.54 16.05 -7.58
CA PHE A 30 -9.75 16.72 -8.03
C PHE A 30 -10.30 16.04 -9.27
N PHE A 31 -11.58 16.28 -9.51
CA PHE A 31 -12.30 15.77 -10.66
C PHE A 31 -12.57 16.93 -11.62
N VAL A 32 -12.41 16.73 -12.92
CA VAL A 32 -12.72 17.73 -13.95
C VAL A 32 -13.88 17.22 -14.80
N HIS A 33 -14.91 18.04 -14.93
CA HIS A 33 -16.08 17.77 -15.75
C HIS A 33 -16.41 19.00 -16.59
N ASN A 34 -16.50 18.85 -17.91
CA ASN A 34 -16.73 19.95 -18.87
C ASN A 34 -15.73 21.12 -18.74
N GLY A 35 -14.48 20.83 -18.41
CA GLY A 35 -13.43 21.86 -18.22
C GLY A 35 -13.41 22.47 -16.82
N ASP A 36 -14.44 22.25 -15.99
CA ASP A 36 -14.51 22.79 -14.64
C ASP A 36 -13.87 21.85 -13.61
N VAL A 37 -12.92 22.39 -12.86
CA VAL A 37 -12.29 21.70 -11.73
C VAL A 37 -13.26 21.68 -10.55
N LYS A 38 -13.72 20.49 -10.18
CA LYS A 38 -14.45 20.26 -8.93
C LYS A 38 -13.53 20.40 -7.73
N ARG A 39 -14.12 20.55 -6.55
CA ARG A 39 -13.43 20.78 -5.27
C ARG A 39 -12.23 19.82 -5.08
N ARG A 40 -11.06 20.40 -4.77
CA ARG A 40 -9.87 19.63 -4.36
C ARG A 40 -10.09 18.99 -3.00
N GLN A 41 -9.68 17.74 -2.87
CA GLN A 41 -9.79 16.98 -1.64
C GLN A 41 -8.62 16.01 -1.49
N SER A 42 -8.43 15.51 -0.26
CA SER A 42 -7.50 14.42 -0.02
C SER A 42 -8.13 13.10 -0.43
N PHE A 43 -7.29 12.08 -0.64
CA PHE A 43 -7.78 10.75 -0.99
C PHE A 43 -8.56 10.12 0.16
N VAL A 44 -8.18 10.43 1.39
CA VAL A 44 -8.91 10.02 2.60
C VAL A 44 -10.33 10.59 2.58
N LYS A 45 -10.46 11.89 2.31
CA LYS A 45 -11.79 12.53 2.19
C LYS A 45 -12.59 11.97 1.03
N LEU A 46 -11.95 11.66 -0.10
CA LEU A 46 -12.62 10.99 -1.23
C LEU A 46 -13.12 9.59 -0.84
N ALA A 47 -12.29 8.78 -0.17
CA ALA A 47 -12.68 7.45 0.28
C ALA A 47 -13.85 7.50 1.28
N ASP A 48 -13.78 8.41 2.26
CA ASP A 48 -14.80 8.55 3.29
C ASP A 48 -16.13 9.06 2.71
N SER A 49 -16.08 10.09 1.86
CA SER A 49 -17.28 10.60 1.17
C SER A 49 -17.89 9.55 0.24
N THR A 50 -17.06 8.78 -0.48
CA THR A 50 -17.54 7.71 -1.35
C THR A 50 -18.21 6.60 -0.55
N TYR A 51 -17.61 6.18 0.56
CA TYR A 51 -18.17 5.14 1.43
C TYR A 51 -19.50 5.57 2.05
N THR A 52 -19.55 6.76 2.64
CA THR A 52 -20.75 7.30 3.28
C THR A 52 -21.88 7.48 2.27
N THR A 53 -21.61 8.18 1.16
CA THR A 53 -22.61 8.41 0.10
C THR A 53 -23.14 7.10 -0.48
N SER A 54 -22.26 6.13 -0.74
CA SER A 54 -22.67 4.84 -1.30
C SER A 54 -23.46 4.00 -0.29
N ARG A 55 -23.10 4.07 1.00
CA ARG A 55 -23.83 3.38 2.06
C ARG A 55 -25.23 3.97 2.23
N ASP A 56 -25.34 5.29 2.29
CA ASP A 56 -26.63 5.99 2.38
C ASP A 56 -27.52 5.66 1.17
N ARG A 57 -26.93 5.52 -0.03
CA ARG A 57 -27.66 5.06 -1.22
C ARG A 57 -28.19 3.63 -1.05
N LEU A 58 -27.37 2.70 -0.57
CA LEU A 58 -27.83 1.32 -0.33
C LEU A 58 -28.92 1.26 0.74
N ASP A 59 -28.80 2.05 1.79
CA ASP A 59 -29.80 2.10 2.87
C ASP A 59 -31.13 2.66 2.37
N LYS A 60 -31.11 3.63 1.44
CA LYS A 60 -32.32 4.13 0.77
C LYS A 60 -32.95 3.08 -0.14
N LEU A 61 -32.16 2.49 -1.06
CA LEU A 61 -32.62 1.47 -2.00
C LEU A 61 -33.18 0.22 -1.30
N ALA A 62 -32.73 -0.08 -0.08
CA ALA A 62 -33.26 -1.21 0.70
C ALA A 62 -34.74 -1.05 1.07
N ASN A 63 -35.25 0.19 1.08
CA ASN A 63 -36.63 0.52 1.45
C ASN A 63 -37.53 0.80 0.24
N GLU A 64 -37.00 0.71 -0.98
CA GLU A 64 -37.74 0.95 -2.21
C GLU A 64 -38.40 -0.33 -2.73
N ALA A 65 -39.63 -0.22 -3.24
CA ALA A 65 -40.37 -1.36 -3.80
C ALA A 65 -39.71 -1.91 -5.08
N GLU A 66 -39.13 -1.02 -5.89
CA GLU A 66 -38.41 -1.34 -7.13
C GLU A 66 -37.06 -0.59 -7.15
N PRO A 67 -36.01 -1.13 -6.51
CA PRO A 67 -34.73 -0.42 -6.39
C PRO A 67 -33.96 -0.38 -7.70
N ASP A 68 -33.36 0.77 -8.03
CA ASP A 68 -32.50 0.93 -9.20
C ASP A 68 -31.26 0.02 -9.12
N VAL A 69 -31.16 -0.88 -10.10
CA VAL A 69 -30.07 -1.86 -10.22
C VAL A 69 -28.71 -1.18 -10.47
N ASN A 70 -28.69 -0.07 -11.21
CA ASN A 70 -27.46 0.66 -11.51
C ASN A 70 -26.91 1.34 -10.26
N ASP A 71 -27.77 2.02 -9.50
CA ASP A 71 -27.39 2.65 -8.23
C ASP A 71 -26.91 1.63 -7.21
N ARG A 72 -27.60 0.49 -7.10
CA ARG A 72 -27.21 -0.59 -6.20
C ARG A 72 -25.84 -1.17 -6.56
N SER A 73 -25.59 -1.36 -7.86
CA SER A 73 -24.33 -1.92 -8.37
C SER A 73 -23.16 -0.96 -8.19
N PHE A 74 -23.37 0.32 -8.53
CA PHE A 74 -22.42 1.40 -8.28
C PHE A 74 -22.01 1.45 -6.80
N ALA A 75 -22.99 1.50 -5.90
CA ALA A 75 -22.73 1.68 -4.48
C ALA A 75 -21.99 0.48 -3.86
N ARG A 76 -22.34 -0.76 -4.26
CA ARG A 76 -21.63 -1.97 -3.81
C ARG A 76 -20.18 -2.00 -4.27
N GLU A 77 -19.93 -1.73 -5.56
CA GLU A 77 -18.57 -1.71 -6.11
C GLU A 77 -17.73 -0.61 -5.46
N ALA A 78 -18.30 0.59 -5.27
CA ALA A 78 -17.63 1.70 -4.61
C ALA A 78 -17.23 1.36 -3.17
N ILE A 79 -18.15 0.79 -2.38
CA ILE A 79 -17.89 0.37 -1.00
C ILE A 79 -16.81 -0.70 -0.96
N ALA A 80 -16.93 -1.75 -1.79
CA ALA A 80 -15.97 -2.85 -1.83
C ALA A 80 -14.56 -2.34 -2.12
N TRP A 81 -14.42 -1.40 -3.06
CA TRP A 81 -13.13 -0.82 -3.41
C TRP A 81 -12.56 0.07 -2.29
N VAL A 82 -13.39 0.88 -1.63
CA VAL A 82 -12.95 1.67 -0.47
C VAL A 82 -12.48 0.76 0.66
N VAL A 83 -13.21 -0.32 0.96
CA VAL A 83 -12.83 -1.30 1.98
C VAL A 83 -11.52 -1.99 1.60
N ALA A 84 -11.39 -2.47 0.36
CA ALA A 84 -10.15 -3.07 -0.15
C ALA A 84 -8.97 -2.11 -0.05
N SER A 85 -9.19 -0.83 -0.34
CA SER A 85 -8.17 0.23 -0.22
C SER A 85 -7.72 0.40 1.23
N ARG A 86 -8.65 0.49 2.18
CA ARG A 86 -8.33 0.62 3.62
C ARG A 86 -7.58 -0.62 4.15
N ILE A 87 -8.04 -1.82 3.79
CA ILE A 87 -7.37 -3.08 4.14
C ILE A 87 -5.96 -3.12 3.54
N GLY A 88 -5.81 -2.67 2.30
CA GLY A 88 -4.53 -2.63 1.60
C GLY A 88 -3.47 -1.78 2.33
N ILE A 89 -3.83 -0.57 2.76
CA ILE A 89 -2.92 0.28 3.55
C ILE A 89 -2.60 -0.36 4.89
N ALA A 90 -3.60 -0.88 5.59
CA ALA A 90 -3.39 -1.53 6.88
C ALA A 90 -2.43 -2.74 6.75
N ALA A 91 -2.63 -3.57 5.72
CA ALA A 91 -1.75 -4.70 5.41
C ALA A 91 -0.32 -4.22 5.11
N ALA A 92 -0.14 -3.20 4.27
CA ALA A 92 1.18 -2.65 3.97
C ALA A 92 1.93 -2.17 5.23
N LEU A 93 1.23 -1.47 6.13
CA LEU A 93 1.79 -0.99 7.39
C LEU A 93 2.12 -2.14 8.35
N ILE A 94 1.24 -3.13 8.49
CA ILE A 94 1.45 -4.29 9.37
C ILE A 94 2.65 -5.10 8.89
N PHE A 95 2.67 -5.51 7.61
CA PHE A 95 3.77 -6.31 7.05
C PHE A 95 5.07 -5.51 6.99
N GLY A 96 5.01 -4.21 6.68
CA GLY A 96 6.17 -3.32 6.68
C GLY A 96 6.78 -3.18 8.07
N THR A 97 5.95 -2.95 9.10
CA THR A 97 6.39 -2.82 10.50
C THR A 97 6.96 -4.14 11.02
N TRP A 98 6.28 -5.26 10.73
CA TRP A 98 6.76 -6.59 11.09
C TRP A 98 8.14 -6.87 10.51
N THR A 99 8.32 -6.56 9.22
CA THR A 99 9.61 -6.68 8.55
C THR A 99 10.67 -5.81 9.21
N ALA A 100 10.39 -4.51 9.38
CA ALA A 100 11.34 -3.54 9.92
C ALA A 100 11.86 -3.96 11.29
N ILE A 101 10.97 -4.40 12.18
CA ILE A 101 11.34 -4.81 13.54
C ILE A 101 12.13 -6.12 13.52
N PHE A 102 11.56 -7.20 12.97
CA PHE A 102 12.16 -8.53 13.11
C PHE A 102 13.38 -8.74 12.24
N ALA A 103 13.45 -8.09 11.06
CA ALA A 103 14.67 -8.12 10.26
C ALA A 103 15.79 -7.35 10.95
N SER A 104 15.52 -6.14 11.47
CA SER A 104 16.52 -5.34 12.18
C SER A 104 17.04 -6.06 13.42
N LEU A 105 16.16 -6.62 14.26
CA LEU A 105 16.56 -7.43 15.41
C LEU A 105 17.38 -8.65 14.98
N GLY A 106 16.96 -9.36 13.93
CA GLY A 106 17.62 -10.57 13.44
C GLY A 106 19.01 -10.36 12.85
N ILE A 107 19.31 -9.17 12.32
CA ILE A 107 20.61 -8.84 11.72
C ILE A 107 21.53 -8.03 12.64
N SER A 108 21.02 -7.50 13.76
CA SER A 108 21.80 -6.68 14.70
C SER A 108 22.69 -7.50 15.64
N VAL A 109 22.43 -8.80 15.75
CA VAL A 109 23.18 -9.74 16.60
C VAL A 109 24.05 -10.69 15.76
N PRO A 110 25.10 -11.30 16.32
CA PRO A 110 25.99 -12.20 15.60
C PRO A 110 25.23 -13.31 14.87
N ALA A 111 25.58 -13.53 13.60
CA ALA A 111 24.93 -14.51 12.74
C ALA A 111 25.06 -15.92 13.34
N GLY A 112 23.93 -16.62 13.48
CA GLY A 112 23.89 -17.99 14.01
C GLY A 112 23.69 -18.08 15.53
N SER A 113 23.72 -16.96 16.25
CA SER A 113 23.33 -16.93 17.67
C SER A 113 21.85 -17.27 17.85
N ALA A 114 21.48 -17.87 18.98
CA ALA A 114 20.08 -18.15 19.33
C ALA A 114 19.21 -16.88 19.32
N ALA A 115 19.79 -15.75 19.73
CA ALA A 115 19.17 -14.42 19.69
C ALA A 115 18.88 -13.94 18.26
N SER A 116 19.66 -14.37 17.25
CA SER A 116 19.41 -14.04 15.83
C SER A 116 18.34 -14.93 15.19
N LEU A 117 18.19 -16.17 15.67
CA LEU A 117 17.34 -17.18 15.01
C LEU A 117 15.85 -16.96 15.28
N ARG A 118 15.47 -16.58 16.51
CA ARG A 118 14.07 -16.34 16.88
C ARG A 118 13.43 -15.19 16.10
N PRO A 119 14.02 -13.98 16.01
CA PRO A 119 13.46 -12.90 15.20
C PRO A 119 13.35 -13.25 13.72
N LYS A 120 14.36 -13.91 13.15
CA LYS A 120 14.32 -14.37 11.76
C LYS A 120 13.24 -15.42 11.52
N LEU A 121 12.95 -16.28 12.49
CA LEU A 121 11.85 -17.24 12.40
C LEU A 121 10.50 -16.51 12.36
N LEU A 122 10.26 -15.61 13.32
CA LEU A 122 9.03 -14.81 13.39
C LEU A 122 8.82 -13.95 12.14
N LEU A 123 9.88 -13.35 11.60
CA LEU A 123 9.84 -12.67 10.31
C LEU A 123 9.29 -13.58 9.22
N ARG A 124 9.88 -14.77 9.06
CA ARG A 124 9.57 -15.71 7.98
C ARG A 124 8.20 -16.38 8.10
N LEU A 125 7.58 -16.37 9.27
CA LEU A 125 6.21 -16.87 9.44
C LEU A 125 5.18 -15.94 8.77
N VAL A 126 5.43 -14.63 8.81
CA VAL A 126 4.49 -13.62 8.30
C VAL A 126 4.90 -13.11 6.92
N VAL A 127 6.20 -12.93 6.70
CA VAL A 127 6.80 -12.42 5.47
C VAL A 127 7.80 -13.48 5.02
N PRO A 128 7.39 -14.47 4.20
CA PRO A 128 8.16 -15.71 4.02
C PRO A 128 9.47 -15.52 3.26
N ASN A 129 9.55 -14.50 2.41
CA ASN A 129 10.73 -14.24 1.60
C ASN A 129 10.92 -12.74 1.31
N LYS A 130 12.12 -12.39 0.85
CA LYS A 130 12.52 -11.00 0.53
C LYS A 130 11.73 -10.37 -0.62
N TRP A 131 11.13 -11.17 -1.51
CA TRP A 131 10.32 -10.66 -2.60
C TRP A 131 8.94 -10.24 -2.11
N PHE A 132 8.31 -11.04 -1.24
CA PHE A 132 7.08 -10.66 -0.56
C PHE A 132 7.25 -9.36 0.24
N MET A 133 8.39 -9.24 0.94
CA MET A 133 8.77 -8.00 1.61
C MET A 133 8.84 -6.80 0.66
N ALA A 134 9.53 -6.93 -0.47
CA ALA A 134 9.65 -5.83 -1.44
C ALA A 134 8.33 -5.49 -2.15
N LEU A 135 7.42 -6.45 -2.27
CA LEU A 135 6.08 -6.26 -2.84
C LEU A 135 5.07 -5.73 -1.82
N THR A 136 5.40 -5.71 -0.53
CA THR A 136 4.49 -5.25 0.54
C THR A 136 3.88 -3.86 0.28
N PRO A 137 4.62 -2.86 -0.25
CA PRO A 137 4.01 -1.59 -0.61
C PRO A 137 2.86 -1.69 -1.62
N LEU A 138 2.86 -2.69 -2.51
CA LEU A 138 1.80 -2.85 -3.52
C LEU A 138 0.44 -3.19 -2.91
N PHE A 139 0.34 -3.56 -1.63
CA PHE A 139 -0.95 -3.63 -0.96
C PHE A 139 -1.66 -2.26 -0.93
N CYS A 140 -0.94 -1.14 -1.07
CA CYS A 140 -1.53 0.20 -1.21
C CYS A 140 -2.13 0.48 -2.61
N LEU A 141 -1.94 -0.41 -3.59
CA LEU A 141 -2.35 -0.20 -4.97
C LEU A 141 -3.85 0.11 -5.15
N PRO A 142 -4.80 -0.58 -4.47
CA PRO A 142 -6.22 -0.25 -4.61
C PRO A 142 -6.51 1.20 -4.19
N TYR A 143 -5.81 1.69 -3.16
CA TYR A 143 -5.96 3.07 -2.69
C TYR A 143 -5.36 4.07 -3.68
N ALA A 144 -4.22 3.75 -4.29
CA ALA A 144 -3.61 4.58 -5.32
C ALA A 144 -4.50 4.74 -6.57
N CYS A 145 -5.26 3.69 -6.90
CA CYS A 145 -6.17 3.67 -8.05
C CYS A 145 -7.60 4.13 -7.73
N LEU A 146 -7.92 4.42 -6.46
CA LEU A 146 -9.28 4.74 -6.00
C LEU A 146 -9.96 5.86 -6.81
N PRO A 147 -9.34 7.02 -7.09
CA PRO A 147 -10.03 8.08 -7.84
C PRO A 147 -10.35 7.67 -9.29
N ALA A 148 -9.42 6.98 -9.95
CA ALA A 148 -9.61 6.49 -11.31
C ALA A 148 -10.70 5.42 -11.37
N PHE A 149 -10.77 4.56 -10.34
CA PHE A 149 -11.84 3.58 -10.20
C PHE A 149 -13.21 4.26 -10.03
N ILE A 150 -13.31 5.27 -9.16
CA ILE A 150 -14.56 6.03 -8.97
C ILE A 150 -14.99 6.72 -10.27
N ALA A 151 -14.08 7.39 -10.98
CA ALA A 151 -14.40 7.99 -12.29
C ALA A 151 -14.93 6.94 -13.29
N ARG A 152 -14.33 5.74 -13.30
CA ARG A 152 -14.79 4.62 -14.13
C ARG A 152 -16.19 4.15 -13.74
N LEU A 153 -16.51 4.09 -12.44
CA LEU A 153 -17.84 3.74 -11.98
C LEU A 153 -18.88 4.76 -12.44
N TYR A 154 -18.59 6.06 -12.32
CA TYR A 154 -19.49 7.11 -12.79
C TYR A 154 -19.77 7.02 -14.30
N LYS A 155 -18.74 6.78 -15.10
CA LYS A 155 -18.90 6.57 -16.54
C LYS A 155 -19.71 5.30 -16.85
N LYS A 156 -19.44 4.20 -16.15
CA LYS A 156 -20.10 2.90 -16.40
C LYS A 156 -21.60 2.92 -16.07
N TYR A 157 -21.97 3.51 -14.93
CA TYR A 157 -23.34 3.40 -14.41
C TYR A 157 -24.21 4.63 -14.68
N TYR A 158 -23.62 5.81 -14.90
CA TYR A 158 -24.35 7.07 -15.09
C TYR A 158 -24.05 7.79 -16.39
N LEU A 159 -23.20 7.21 -17.26
CA LEU A 159 -22.66 7.87 -18.46
C LEU A 159 -22.05 9.25 -18.15
N TYR A 160 -21.63 9.45 -16.89
CA TYR A 160 -21.10 10.71 -16.40
C TYR A 160 -19.58 10.69 -16.52
N GLU A 161 -19.06 11.38 -17.53
CA GLU A 161 -17.63 11.42 -17.81
C GLU A 161 -16.93 12.45 -16.93
N VAL A 162 -15.97 11.96 -16.14
CA VAL A 162 -15.16 12.78 -15.25
C VAL A 162 -13.70 12.38 -15.42
N THR A 163 -12.83 13.36 -15.58
CA THR A 163 -11.39 13.14 -15.62
C THR A 163 -10.78 13.39 -14.25
N VAL A 164 -9.76 12.61 -13.87
CA VAL A 164 -9.08 12.77 -12.59
C VAL A 164 -7.83 13.61 -12.78
N GLY A 165 -7.73 14.69 -12.02
CA GLY A 165 -6.53 15.52 -11.92
C GLY A 165 -5.84 15.36 -10.57
N TYR A 166 -4.52 15.59 -10.57
CA TYR A 166 -3.69 15.56 -9.36
C TYR A 166 -2.86 16.83 -9.23
N GLU A 167 -2.69 17.29 -8.00
CA GLU A 167 -1.70 18.30 -7.64
C GLU A 167 -0.38 17.59 -7.29
N GLY A 168 0.56 17.61 -8.25
CA GLY A 168 1.83 16.89 -8.15
C GLY A 168 1.81 15.51 -8.83
N ILE A 169 2.54 14.55 -8.25
CA ILE A 169 2.71 13.21 -8.82
C ILE A 169 1.47 12.36 -8.51
N ALA A 170 0.86 11.74 -9.53
CA ALA A 170 -0.24 10.82 -9.29
C ALA A 170 0.18 9.69 -8.31
N PRO A 171 -0.63 9.33 -7.30
CA PRO A 171 -0.20 8.39 -6.26
C PRO A 171 0.19 7.01 -6.79
N PHE A 172 -0.39 6.59 -7.91
CA PHE A 172 0.07 5.38 -8.60
C PHE A 172 1.56 5.48 -8.95
N TRP A 173 1.99 6.56 -9.59
CA TRP A 173 3.38 6.78 -9.95
C TRP A 173 4.27 6.92 -8.72
N LEU A 174 3.82 7.64 -7.69
CA LEU A 174 4.55 7.73 -6.42
C LEU A 174 4.78 6.35 -5.82
N LEU A 175 3.75 5.51 -5.73
CA LEU A 175 3.84 4.16 -5.21
C LEU A 175 4.81 3.30 -6.02
N MET A 176 4.71 3.36 -7.36
CA MET A 176 5.58 2.59 -8.25
C MET A 176 7.04 3.01 -8.14
N ILE A 177 7.33 4.32 -8.06
CA ILE A 177 8.70 4.84 -7.88
C ILE A 177 9.27 4.36 -6.54
N LEU A 178 8.53 4.55 -5.44
CA LEU A 178 9.01 4.14 -4.11
C LEU A 178 9.19 2.62 -4.00
N THR A 179 8.31 1.85 -4.64
CA THR A 179 8.43 0.39 -4.72
C THR A 179 9.66 -0.01 -5.54
N ALA A 180 9.90 0.64 -6.68
CA ALA A 180 11.07 0.41 -7.52
C ALA A 180 12.38 0.70 -6.78
N VAL A 181 12.43 1.76 -5.95
CA VAL A 181 13.57 2.04 -5.07
C VAL A 181 13.78 0.88 -4.07
N GLY A 182 12.70 0.37 -3.48
CA GLY A 182 12.76 -0.81 -2.60
C GLY A 182 13.33 -2.05 -3.31
N PHE A 183 12.93 -2.31 -4.54
CA PHE A 183 13.51 -3.37 -5.37
C PHE A 183 14.98 -3.13 -5.70
N GLY A 184 15.35 -1.91 -6.09
CA GLY A 184 16.74 -1.53 -6.35
C GLY A 184 17.65 -1.79 -5.14
N LEU A 185 17.16 -1.50 -3.93
CA LEU A 185 17.88 -1.79 -2.69
C LEU A 185 18.09 -3.28 -2.44
N LEU A 186 17.19 -4.17 -2.89
CA LEU A 186 17.42 -5.61 -2.81
C LEU A 186 18.69 -6.03 -3.56
N PHE A 187 18.92 -5.46 -4.75
CA PHE A 187 20.08 -5.75 -5.57
C PHE A 187 21.33 -5.05 -5.05
N ALA A 188 21.23 -3.75 -4.71
CA ALA A 188 22.34 -2.97 -4.21
C ALA A 188 22.90 -3.52 -2.88
N ALA A 189 22.04 -3.99 -1.98
CA ALA A 189 22.46 -4.54 -0.70
C ALA A 189 22.95 -6.00 -0.77
N ALA A 190 22.73 -6.72 -1.89
CA ALA A 190 22.95 -8.16 -1.96
C ALA A 190 24.40 -8.58 -1.68
N HIS A 191 25.37 -7.80 -2.16
CA HIS A 191 26.79 -8.08 -1.93
C HIS A 191 27.17 -7.85 -0.46
N ALA A 192 26.82 -6.67 0.08
CA ALA A 192 27.07 -6.32 1.48
C ALA A 192 26.40 -7.29 2.47
N GLU A 193 25.18 -7.74 2.15
CA GLU A 193 24.43 -8.72 2.94
C GLU A 193 25.16 -10.07 3.04
N ARG A 194 25.75 -10.54 1.94
CA ARG A 194 26.53 -11.79 1.90
C ARG A 194 27.83 -11.67 2.68
N GLU A 195 28.58 -10.59 2.46
CA GLU A 195 29.86 -10.35 3.15
C GLU A 195 29.67 -10.26 4.67
N LEU A 196 28.64 -9.54 5.11
CA LEU A 196 28.38 -9.29 6.53
C LEU A 196 27.56 -10.41 7.20
N LYS A 197 27.11 -11.41 6.44
CA LYS A 197 26.17 -12.46 6.90
C LYS A 197 24.89 -11.88 7.55
N MET A 198 24.43 -10.73 7.06
CA MET A 198 23.29 -9.97 7.57
C MET A 198 22.01 -10.23 6.76
N ASP A 199 21.76 -11.50 6.42
CA ASP A 199 20.53 -11.90 5.73
C ASP A 199 19.49 -12.39 6.75
N ALA A 200 18.38 -11.68 6.84
CA ALA A 200 17.25 -12.00 7.72
C ALA A 200 16.45 -13.23 7.26
N TYR A 201 16.52 -13.60 5.99
CA TYR A 201 15.81 -14.75 5.41
C TYR A 201 16.67 -16.01 5.39
N ARG A 202 17.99 -15.88 5.45
CA ARG A 202 18.92 -17.02 5.50
C ARG A 202 19.20 -17.49 6.92
N ARG A 203 19.27 -18.81 7.11
CA ARG A 203 19.86 -19.41 8.32
C ARG A 203 21.37 -19.50 8.12
N TYR A 204 22.12 -18.85 9.00
CA TYR A 204 23.55 -19.10 9.14
C TYR A 204 23.70 -20.10 10.27
N GLY A 205 23.96 -21.36 9.94
CA GLY A 205 24.33 -22.35 10.95
C GLY A 205 25.80 -22.17 11.33
N ASN A 206 26.17 -22.58 12.54
CA ASN A 206 27.54 -23.00 12.77
C ASN A 206 27.78 -24.19 11.85
N LYS A 207 28.79 -24.10 10.96
CA LYS A 207 29.44 -25.32 10.49
C LYS A 207 29.99 -25.98 11.75
N LYS A 208 29.36 -27.07 12.18
CA LYS A 208 30.04 -28.04 13.03
C LYS A 208 31.07 -28.75 12.16
#